data_AF-A0A7W8PKW8-F1
#
_entry.id   AF-A0A7W8PKW8-F1
#
_cell.length_a   1.000
_cell.length_b   1.000
_cell.length_c   1.000
_cell.angle_alpha   90.00
_cell.angle_beta   90.00
_cell.angle_gamma   90.00
#
_symmetry.space_group_name_H-M   'P 1'
#
loop_
_entity.id
_entity.type
_entity.pdbx_description
1 polymer ?
#
loop_
_entity_poly.entity_id
_entity_poly.type
_entity_poly.pdbx_seq_one_letter_code
_entity_poly.pdbx_strand_id
1 'polypeptide(L)' 'MVIQSNQTALPLSFELDLRAWTNAVYEEAFGEGFIRVPWEPDDAFVRRLQSFFRAGLSPAEAVSACFCLNH' A
#
# COMPACT_ATOMS: atom_id res chain seq x y z
N MET A 1 -10.52 35.81 9.00
CA MET A 1 -10.85 35.09 7.74
C MET A 1 -9.52 34.95 7.02
N VAL A 2 -8.91 33.78 6.87
CA VAL A 2 -9.34 32.68 6.00
C VAL A 2 -8.96 31.31 6.61
N ILE A 3 -9.76 30.31 6.23
CA ILE A 3 -9.86 28.94 6.70
C ILE A 3 -8.67 28.06 6.28
N GLN A 4 -8.41 27.04 7.12
CA GLN A 4 -7.62 25.82 6.91
C GLN A 4 -7.27 25.43 5.47
N SER A 5 -6.01 25.08 5.25
CA SER A 5 -5.60 23.97 4.36
C SER A 5 -4.14 23.60 4.67
N ASN A 6 -3.90 22.88 5.78
CA ASN A 6 -2.69 22.08 5.91
C ASN A 6 -2.88 20.82 5.04
N GLN A 7 -2.93 21.02 3.71
CA GLN A 7 -2.83 19.91 2.78
C GLN A 7 -1.40 19.40 2.90
N THR A 8 -1.20 18.30 3.62
CA THR A 8 0.01 17.49 3.57
C THR A 8 0.14 16.94 2.14
N ALA A 9 0.56 17.80 1.20
CA ALA A 9 1.04 17.37 -0.09
C ALA A 9 2.33 16.58 0.20
N LEU A 10 2.24 15.26 0.12
CA LEU A 10 3.42 14.41 0.19
C LEU A 10 4.35 14.85 -0.95
N PRO A 11 5.68 14.89 -0.73
CA PRO A 11 6.62 15.18 -1.80
C PRO A 11 6.33 14.30 -3.01
N LEU A 12 6.38 14.85 -4.23
CA LEU A 12 6.08 14.08 -5.46
C LEU A 12 6.88 12.77 -5.55
N SER A 13 8.11 12.76 -5.03
CA SER A 13 8.92 11.55 -4.92
C SER A 13 8.30 10.50 -4.02
N PHE A 14 7.76 10.89 -2.86
CA PHE A 14 7.09 9.98 -1.93
C PHE A 14 5.86 9.30 -2.54
N GLU A 15 5.06 10.05 -3.31
CA GLU A 15 3.90 9.49 -4.02
C GLU A 15 4.32 8.50 -5.11
N LEU A 16 5.38 8.82 -5.86
CA LEU A 16 5.94 7.92 -6.87
C LEU A 16 6.52 6.66 -6.24
N ASP A 17 7.26 6.79 -5.13
CA ASP A 17 7.85 5.68 -4.39
C ASP A 17 6.76 4.78 -3.80
N LEU A 18 5.75 5.37 -3.16
CA LEU A 18 4.60 4.63 -2.62
C LEU A 18 3.84 3.89 -3.72
N ARG A 19 3.66 4.51 -4.90
CA ARG A 19 2.98 3.89 -6.03
C ARG A 19 3.79 2.73 -6.62
N ALA A 20 5.09 2.92 -6.83
CA ALA A 20 5.97 1.87 -7.32
C ALA A 20 6.01 0.69 -6.33
N TRP A 21 6.14 0.99 -5.05
CA TRP A 21 6.12 0.00 -3.97
C TRP A 21 4.78 -0.75 -3.90
N THR A 22 3.65 -0.05 -3.99
CA THR A 22 2.31 -0.65 -3.95
C THR A 22 2.05 -1.56 -5.16
N ASN A 23 2.53 -1.17 -6.34
CA ASN A 23 2.47 -2.03 -7.53
C ASN A 23 3.26 -3.32 -7.33
N ALA A 24 4.46 -3.25 -6.75
CA ALA A 24 5.25 -4.45 -6.44
C ALA A 24 4.53 -5.36 -5.45
N VAL A 25 3.87 -4.81 -4.42
CA VAL A 25 3.04 -5.60 -3.49
C VAL A 25 1.91 -6.31 -4.23
N TYR A 26 1.25 -5.63 -5.17
CA TYR A 26 0.17 -6.20 -5.96
C TYR A 26 0.67 -7.33 -6.87
N GLU A 27 1.80 -7.13 -7.57
CA GLU A 27 2.41 -8.14 -8.44
C GLU A 27 2.81 -9.40 -7.66
N GLU A 28 3.41 -9.23 -6.49
CA GLU A 28 3.77 -10.33 -5.58
C GLU A 28 2.52 -11.08 -5.10
N ALA A 29 1.50 -10.36 -4.61
CA ALA A 29 0.26 -10.97 -4.14
C ALA A 29 -0.53 -11.66 -5.27
N PHE A 30 -0.43 -11.15 -6.50
CA PHE A 30 -1.01 -11.80 -7.68
C PHE A 30 -0.23 -13.06 -8.07
N GLY A 31 1.11 -13.01 -8.05
CA GLY A 31 1.99 -14.14 -8.35
C GLY A 31 1.81 -15.32 -7.38
N GLU A 32 1.64 -15.02 -6.10
CA GLU A 32 1.33 -16.00 -5.04
C GLU A 32 -0.14 -16.47 -5.06
N GLY A 33 -1.00 -15.86 -5.88
CA GLY A 33 -2.41 -16.23 -6.03
C GLY A 33 -3.32 -15.75 -4.89
N PHE A 34 -2.85 -14.86 -4.01
CA PHE A 34 -3.66 -14.21 -2.97
C PHE A 34 -4.71 -13.27 -3.56
N ILE A 35 -4.40 -12.64 -4.70
CA ILE A 35 -5.29 -11.73 -5.41
C ILE A 35 -5.71 -12.37 -6.74
N ARG A 36 -7.01 -12.27 -7.08
CA ARG A 36 -7.57 -12.67 -8.38
C ARG A 36 -8.41 -11.55 -8.97
N VAL A 37 -8.17 -11.23 -10.23
CA VAL A 37 -8.97 -10.21 -10.93
C VAL A 37 -10.40 -10.69 -11.20
N PRO A 38 -11.41 -9.80 -11.12
CA PRO A 38 -11.33 -8.41 -10.68
C PRO A 38 -11.18 -8.31 -9.15
N TRP A 39 -10.18 -7.54 -8.71
CA TRP A 39 -9.94 -7.30 -7.30
C TRP A 39 -9.86 -5.79 -7.06
N GLU A 40 -10.58 -5.34 -6.04
CA GLU A 40 -10.62 -3.93 -5.64
C GLU A 40 -10.20 -3.85 -4.17
N PRO A 41 -9.11 -3.14 -3.84
CA PRO A 41 -8.69 -2.96 -2.46
C PRO A 41 -9.71 -2.10 -1.72
N ASP A 42 -10.11 -2.53 -0.53
CA ASP A 42 -10.92 -1.69 0.36
C ASP A 42 -10.06 -0.57 1.00
N ASP A 43 -10.74 0.43 1.57
CA ASP A 43 -10.07 1.55 2.25
C ASP A 43 -9.18 1.10 3.41
N ALA A 44 -9.50 -0.04 4.05
CA ALA A 44 -8.71 -0.55 5.17
C ALA A 44 -7.39 -1.15 4.68
N PHE A 45 -7.43 -1.86 3.55
CA PHE A 45 -6.29 -2.43 2.85
C PHE A 45 -5.35 -1.32 2.37
N VAL A 46 -5.90 -0.28 1.72
CA VAL A 46 -5.13 0.88 1.28
C VAL A 46 -4.41 1.56 2.46
N ARG A 47 -5.12 1.79 3.58
CA ARG A 47 -4.50 2.37 4.80
C ARG A 47 -3.40 1.48 5.37
N ARG A 48 -3.59 0.16 5.33
CA ARG A 48 -2.60 -0.81 5.82
C ARG A 48 -1.33 -0.77 4.96
N LEU A 49 -1.46 -0.73 3.64
CA LEU A 49 -0.33 -0.58 2.72
C LEU A 49 0.47 0.71 2.97
N GLN A 50 -0.23 1.84 3.16
CA GLN A 50 0.43 3.11 3.49
C GLN A 50 1.21 3.02 4.81
N SER A 51 0.68 2.31 5.80
CA SER A 51 1.35 2.09 7.08
C SER A 51 2.61 1.23 6.92
N PHE A 52 2.56 0.17 6.09
CA PHE A 52 3.71 -0.70 5.83
C PHE A 52 4.81 0.01 5.07
N PHE A 53 4.46 0.80 4.06
CA PHE A 53 5.43 1.63 3.35
C PHE A 53 6.14 2.61 4.29
N ARG A 54 5.37 3.30 5.16
CA ARG A 54 5.95 4.20 6.18
C ARG A 54 6.81 3.49 7.21
N ALA A 55 6.51 2.24 7.52
CA ALA A 55 7.30 1.39 8.39
C ALA A 55 8.55 0.81 7.70
N GLY A 56 8.73 1.04 6.39
CA GLY A 56 9.90 0.59 5.64
C GLY A 56 9.88 -0.89 5.27
N LEU A 57 8.72 -1.54 5.29
CA LEU A 57 8.61 -2.94 4.86
C LEU A 57 8.92 -3.07 3.37
N SER A 58 9.54 -4.17 2.99
CA SER A 58 9.60 -4.61 1.60
C SER A 58 8.23 -5.07 1.09
N PRO A 59 8.01 -5.08 -0.24
CA PRO A 59 6.77 -5.59 -0.81
C PRO A 59 6.40 -7.02 -0.36
N ALA A 60 7.38 -7.93 -0.31
CA ALA A 60 7.18 -9.31 0.12
C ALA A 60 6.78 -9.43 1.60
N GLU A 61 7.38 -8.61 2.47
CA GLU A 61 6.99 -8.52 3.88
C GLU A 61 5.57 -7.99 4.03
N ALA A 62 5.19 -6.99 3.23
CA ALA A 62 3.84 -6.45 3.24
C ALA A 62 2.80 -7.47 2.73
N VAL A 63 3.11 -8.25 1.70
CA VAL A 63 2.26 -9.37 1.24
C VAL A 63 2.09 -10.39 2.36
N SER A 64 3.19 -10.79 2.99
CA SER A 64 3.15 -11.74 4.10
C SER A 64 2.32 -11.22 5.28
N ALA A 65 2.49 -9.95 5.64
CA ALA A 65 1.71 -9.29 6.69
C ALA A 65 0.23 -9.10 6.31
N CYS A 66 -0.10 -8.96 5.03
CA CYS A 66 -1.48 -8.84 4.55
C CYS A 66 -2.21 -10.18 4.51
N PHE A 67 -1.55 -11.24 4.04
CA PHE A 67 -2.22 -12.48 3.61
C PHE A 67 -1.77 -13.74 4.37
N CYS A 68 -0.58 -13.76 4.98
CA CYS A 68 -0.03 -14.97 5.62
C CYS A 68 -0.30 -15.07 7.14
N LEU A 69 -0.95 -14.08 7.77
CA LEU A 69 -1.22 -14.08 9.22
C LEU A 69 -2.36 -15.02 9.68
N ASN A 70 -2.91 -15.87 8.79
CA ASN A 70 -3.97 -16.83 9.10
C ASN A 70 -3.54 -18.29 8.82
N HIS A 71 -2.41 -18.73 9.36
CA HIS A 71 -2.00 -20.14 9.40
C HIS A 71 -1.77 -20.63 10.82
#